data_AF-A0A2V9WD77-F1
#
_entry.id   AF-A0A2V9WD77-F1
#
_cell.length_a   1.000
_cell.length_b   1.000
_cell.length_c   1.000
_cell.angle_alpha   90.00
_cell.angle_beta   90.00
_cell.angle_gamma   90.00
#
_symmetry.space_group_name_H-M   'P 1'
#
loop_
_entity.id
_entity.type
_entity.pdbx_description
1 polymer ?
#
loop_
_entity_poly.entity_id
_entity_poly.type
_entity_poly.pdbx_seq_one_letter_code
_entity_poly.pdbx_strand_id
1 'polypeptide(L)' 'MTNIKFVVKVNRGGTRAAQYVQRVDPTPIHMTADRKLALVMGRFAAEDAVKSLQNSHCIPELESVRVSA' A
#
# COMPACT_ATOMS: atom_id res chain seq x y z
N MET A 1 5.21 -19.38 -13.04
CA MET A 1 6.19 -18.48 -12.40
C MET A 1 5.41 -17.52 -11.49
N THR A 2 5.37 -17.78 -10.19
CA THR A 2 4.64 -16.90 -9.25
C THR A 2 5.43 -15.62 -9.02
N ASN A 3 4.89 -14.49 -9.45
CA ASN A 3 5.52 -13.19 -9.21
C ASN A 3 5.08 -12.71 -7.82
N ILE A 4 6.02 -12.57 -6.89
CA ILE A 4 5.74 -11.94 -5.60
C ILE A 4 5.74 -10.44 -5.85
N LYS A 5 4.61 -9.80 -5.60
CA LYS A 5 4.47 -8.34 -5.61
C LYS A 5 4.07 -7.84 -4.24
N PHE A 6 4.02 -6.54 -4.09
CA PHE A 6 3.79 -5.90 -2.80
C PHE A 6 2.65 -4.89 -2.89
N VAL A 7 1.85 -4.80 -1.84
CA VAL A 7 0.86 -3.75 -1.63
C VAL A 7 1.22 -3.02 -0.35
N VAL A 8 0.91 -1.72 -0.31
CA VAL A 8 1.14 -0.92 0.89
C VAL A 8 -0.19 -0.73 1.60
N LYS A 9 -0.27 -1.27 2.82
CA LYS A 9 -1.40 -1.15 3.72
C LYS A 9 -1.11 -0.04 4.71
N VAL A 10 -2.00 0.93 4.87
CA VAL A 10 -1.85 2.06 5.76
C VAL A 10 -2.88 1.92 6.87
N ASN A 11 -2.39 1.65 8.08
CA ASN A 11 -3.24 1.67 9.28
C ASN A 11 -3.25 3.09 9.85
N ARG A 12 -4.37 3.80 9.70
CA ARG A 12 -4.57 5.08 10.39
C ARG A 12 -4.95 4.76 11.83
N GLY A 13 -4.07 5.07 12.78
CA GLY A 13 -4.26 4.74 14.19
C GLY A 13 -5.66 5.11 14.69
N GLY A 14 -6.44 4.13 15.15
CA GLY A 14 -7.84 4.27 15.58
C GLY A 14 -8.74 3.13 15.08
N THR A 15 -10.06 3.26 15.27
CA THR A 15 -11.11 2.34 14.77
C THR A 15 -11.32 2.38 13.26
N ARG A 16 -10.45 3.07 12.50
CA ARG A 16 -10.58 3.21 11.05
C ARG A 16 -10.01 1.98 10.36
N ALA A 17 -10.75 1.47 9.37
CA ALA A 17 -10.31 0.36 8.55
C ALA A 17 -8.96 0.65 7.89
N ALA A 18 -8.14 -0.41 7.74
CA ALA A 18 -6.90 -0.34 7.00
C ALA A 18 -7.17 0.16 5.57
N GLN A 19 -6.34 1.08 5.10
CA GLN A 19 -6.38 1.57 3.73
C GLN A 19 -5.23 0.93 2.94
N TYR A 20 -5.33 0.93 1.63
CA TYR A 20 -4.33 0.43 0.72
C TYR A 20 -4.00 1.53 -0.28
N VAL A 21 -2.74 1.62 -0.71
CA VAL A 21 -2.37 2.55 -1.77
C VAL A 21 -3.02 2.11 -3.07
N GLN A 22 -3.82 2.97 -3.71
CA GLN A 22 -4.45 2.74 -5.00
C GLN A 22 -3.64 3.34 -6.15
N ARG A 23 -3.08 4.54 -5.95
CA ARG A 23 -2.24 5.25 -6.94
C ARG A 23 -1.22 6.11 -6.23
N VAL A 24 0.01 6.10 -6.74
CA VAL A 24 1.12 6.93 -6.25
C VAL A 24 1.19 8.27 -7.00
N ASP A 25 0.75 8.29 -8.27
CA ASP A 25 0.61 9.52 -9.07
C ASP A 25 -0.87 9.84 -9.30
N PRO A 26 -1.38 11.03 -8.91
CA PRO A 26 -0.68 12.24 -8.43
C PRO A 26 -0.59 12.36 -6.89
N THR A 27 0.20 13.33 -6.39
CA THR A 27 0.16 13.79 -4.99
C THR A 27 -1.13 14.59 -4.72
N PRO A 28 -1.89 14.28 -3.66
CA PRO A 28 -1.64 13.27 -2.62
C PRO A 28 -1.93 11.82 -3.07
N ILE A 29 -1.09 10.88 -2.62
CA ILE A 29 -1.22 9.43 -2.86
C ILE A 29 -2.66 9.00 -2.56
N HIS A 30 -3.33 8.43 -3.57
CA HIS A 30 -4.69 7.95 -3.42
C HIS A 30 -4.70 6.62 -2.67
N MET A 31 -5.57 6.55 -1.66
CA MET A 31 -5.77 5.37 -0.84
C MET A 31 -7.19 4.83 -1.00
N THR A 32 -7.36 3.51 -0.89
CA THR A 32 -8.63 2.80 -0.98
C THR A 32 -8.80 1.87 0.22
N ALA A 33 -10.02 1.67 0.72
CA ALA A 33 -10.28 0.61 1.71
C ALA A 33 -10.46 -0.77 1.05
N ASP A 34 -10.63 -0.81 -0.28
CA ASP A 34 -10.79 -2.05 -1.03
C ASP A 34 -9.42 -2.63 -1.44
N ARG A 35 -9.09 -3.79 -0.88
CA ARG A 35 -7.88 -4.54 -1.21
C ARG A 35 -7.78 -4.91 -2.69
N LYS A 36 -8.90 -5.08 -3.41
CA LYS A 36 -8.90 -5.42 -4.84
C LYS A 36 -8.46 -4.27 -5.73
N LEU A 37 -8.65 -3.03 -5.27
CA LEU A 37 -8.21 -1.82 -5.96
C LEU A 37 -6.81 -1.39 -5.53
N ALA A 38 -6.16 -2.14 -4.64
CA ALA A 38 -4.81 -1.85 -4.19
C ALA A 38 -3.82 -1.92 -5.36
N LEU A 39 -2.94 -0.94 -5.43
CA LEU A 39 -1.84 -0.89 -6.36
C LEU A 39 -0.83 -1.98 -6.00
N VAL A 40 -0.68 -2.91 -6.92
CA VAL A 40 0.32 -3.96 -6.80
C VAL A 40 1.64 -3.45 -7.38
N MET A 41 2.61 -3.24 -6.51
CA MET A 41 3.88 -2.61 -6.79
C MET A 41 5.05 -3.60 -6.73
N GLY A 42 6.16 -3.22 -7.35
CA GLY A 42 7.45 -3.85 -7.07
C GLY A 42 7.95 -3.49 -5.67
N ARG A 43 8.92 -4.25 -5.16
CA ARG A 43 9.46 -4.08 -3.80
C ARG A 43 9.95 -2.65 -3.54
N PHE A 44 10.77 -2.09 -4.43
CA PHE A 44 11.34 -0.76 -4.28
C PHE A 44 10.29 0.34 -4.23
N ALA A 45 9.30 0.31 -5.11
CA ALA A 45 8.21 1.28 -5.14
C ALA A 45 7.32 1.18 -3.89
N ALA A 46 7.09 -0.04 -3.39
CA ALA A 46 6.33 -0.26 -2.18
C ALA A 46 7.08 0.24 -0.92
N GLU A 47 8.40 0.02 -0.83
CA GLU A 47 9.23 0.55 0.26
C GLU A 47 9.30 2.10 0.23
N ASP A 48 9.38 2.71 -0.94
CA ASP A 48 9.36 4.15 -1.11
C ASP A 48 8.02 4.77 -0.70
N ALA A 49 6.92 4.14 -1.11
CA ALA A 49 5.58 4.55 -0.69
C ALA A 49 5.37 4.41 0.82
N VAL A 50 5.89 3.35 1.45
CA VAL A 50 5.85 3.20 2.92
C VAL A 50 6.56 4.37 3.60
N LYS A 51 7.77 4.75 3.15
CA LYS A 51 8.51 5.89 3.71
C LYS A 51 7.76 7.20 3.51
N SER A 52 7.20 7.43 2.32
CA SER A 52 6.43 8.64 2.01
C SER A 52 5.14 8.75 2.82
N LEU A 53 4.56 7.61 3.22
CA LEU A 53 3.32 7.54 4.00
C LEU A 53 3.55 7.44 5.50
N GLN A 54 4.80 7.33 5.94
CA GLN A 54 5.15 7.29 7.36
C GLN A 54 4.94 8.68 7.97
N ASN A 55 3.86 8.82 8.71
CA ASN A 55 3.53 10.04 9.45
C ASN A 55 2.93 9.66 10.81
N SER A 56 2.90 10.59 11.77
CA SER A 56 2.58 10.29 13.18
C SER A 56 1.23 9.59 13.41
N HIS A 57 0.32 9.65 12.45
CA HIS A 57 -1.02 9.06 12.54
C HIS A 57 -1.24 7.84 11.63
N CYS A 58 -0.32 7.53 10.72
CA CYS A 58 -0.43 6.38 9.83
C CYS A 58 0.77 5.45 10.00
N ILE A 59 0.48 4.17 10.23
CA ILE A 59 1.46 3.10 10.26
C ILE A 59 1.34 2.35 8.93
N PRO A 60 2.18 2.67 7.94
CA PRO A 60 2.26 1.91 6.70
C PRO A 60 2.96 0.56 6.93
N GLU A 61 2.32 -0.50 6.46
CA GLU A 61 2.75 -1.90 6.47
C GLU A 61 2.90 -2.38 5.03
N LEU A 62 3.96 -3.16 4.78
CA LEU A 62 4.21 -3.80 3.50
C LEU A 62 3.55 -5.19 3.50
N GLU A 63 2.59 -5.43 2.62
CA GLU A 63 1.98 -6.75 2.44
C GLU A 63 2.51 -7.40 1.16
N SER A 64 2.96 -8.65 1.25
CA SER A 64 3.34 -9.43 0.07
C SER A 64 2.13 -10.15 -0.52
N VAL A 65 1.96 -10.06 -1.84
CA VAL A 65 0.87 -10.68 -2.58
C VAL A 65 1.46 -11.55 -3.67
N ARG A 66 1.03 -12.81 -3.72
CA ARG A 66 1.36 -13.72 -4.81
C ARG A 66 0.39 -13.44 -5.96
N VAL A 67 0.91 -13.06 -7.11
CA VAL A 67 0.11 -12.83 -8.31
C VAL A 67 0.38 -13.97 -9.28
N SER A 68 -0.69 -14.65 -9.68
CA SER A 68 -0.69 -15.57 -10.82
C SER A 68 -0.73 -14.72 -12.09
N ALA A 69 0.12 -15.07 -13.06
CA ALA A 69 0.20 -14.40 -14.36
C ALA A 69 -1.03 -14.68 -15.21
#